data_AF-A0A2D4YCD3-F1
#
_entry.id   AF-A0A2D4YCD3-F1
#
_cell.length_a   1.000
_cell.length_b   1.000
_cell.length_c   1.000
_cell.angle_alpha   90.00
_cell.angle_beta   90.00
_cell.angle_gamma   90.00
#
_symmetry.space_group_name_H-M   'P 1'
#
loop_
_entity.id
_entity.type
_entity.pdbx_description
1 polymer ?
#
loop_
_entity_poly.entity_id
_entity_poly.type
_entity_poly.pdbx_seq_one_letter_code
_entity_poly.pdbx_strand_id
1 'polypeptide(L)'
;MKKLIVLSLILISVFSCGDEVEFNSPAFQGSLDGASWRAKAYSASIDENGFLTLYGTNNIETLELIIPTVAVGVYVFGDVNTIEARFTTADGTVFSTNNRPDPSVSVYPEYGEMRLNEIENNRFTGTFRFTAFNSSGLQSVNFTGLTGEEGVDPVTGQTGPIYGGVFYRVPLISGSIPTDPITCVDTEMDVATAEAAYTAAQQVGDDGFVSSSGFEAACNAYTQALMTQRNYCGDIDGSIQQMIDDLGSCQISCEIATNNRNEAEVQYNTATIGNFDEKCAQYQVYLQEQIDFCGDEDGSIQAEIDSLDCGDDDGDGVPNVFEDFNGDGDLTNDDTDGDGIANYLDADDDGDNVPTSVELQLDVDGNPTDTDGDGDADYLDTDDDGDGILTINEDANMDGDPTNDDADGDGVPDYLQV
;
A
#
# COMPACT_ATOMS: atom_id res chain seq x y z
N MET A 1 91.14 -45.59 13.84
CA MET A 1 89.71 -45.41 14.19
C MET A 1 89.26 -44.13 13.51
N LYS A 2 88.81 -44.19 12.25
CA LYS A 2 87.41 -44.25 11.78
C LYS A 2 86.53 -43.05 12.21
N LYS A 3 86.11 -42.29 11.18
CA LYS A 3 84.81 -41.59 10.99
C LYS A 3 84.68 -40.16 11.57
N LEU A 4 84.60 -39.15 10.68
CA LEU A 4 83.41 -38.57 10.03
C LEU A 4 82.77 -37.45 10.88
N ILE A 5 83.17 -36.19 10.68
CA ILE A 5 82.31 -35.01 10.94
C ILE A 5 82.71 -33.91 9.94
N VAL A 6 82.25 -34.03 8.69
CA VAL A 6 82.21 -32.92 7.73
C VAL A 6 80.80 -32.94 7.14
N LEU A 7 79.80 -32.56 7.94
CA LEU A 7 78.46 -32.20 7.47
C LEU A 7 77.60 -31.62 8.61
N SER A 8 78.00 -30.50 9.21
CA SER A 8 77.16 -29.83 10.23
C SER A 8 77.27 -28.30 10.21
N LEU A 9 77.67 -27.70 9.08
CA LEU A 9 77.74 -26.24 8.91
C LEU A 9 76.63 -25.66 8.00
N ILE A 10 75.55 -26.42 7.77
CA ILE A 10 74.36 -25.98 7.01
C ILE A 10 73.10 -26.38 7.80
N LEU A 11 73.02 -25.97 9.06
CA LEU A 11 71.80 -26.07 9.87
C LEU A 11 71.75 -24.94 10.91
N ILE A 12 72.14 -23.73 10.50
CA ILE A 12 72.00 -22.49 11.29
C ILE A 12 71.40 -21.43 10.36
N SER A 13 70.19 -21.70 9.86
CA SER A 13 69.45 -20.72 9.03
C SER A 13 67.95 -21.01 8.95
N VAL A 14 67.31 -21.43 10.04
CA VAL A 14 65.82 -21.41 10.17
C VAL A 14 65.43 -21.60 11.63
N PHE A 15 65.64 -20.56 12.43
CA PHE A 15 64.75 -20.22 13.54
C PHE A 15 64.69 -18.69 13.55
N SER A 16 64.15 -18.14 12.45
CA SER A 16 63.41 -16.90 12.58
C SER A 16 62.25 -17.24 13.48
N CYS A 17 62.20 -16.65 14.66
CA CYS A 17 60.93 -16.52 15.36
C CYS A 17 60.03 -15.78 14.37
N GLY A 18 59.13 -16.51 13.70
CA GLY A 18 57.89 -15.92 13.26
C GLY A 18 57.17 -15.59 14.56
N ASP A 19 57.45 -14.40 15.11
CA ASP A 19 56.46 -13.74 15.95
C ASP A 19 55.33 -13.38 14.99
N GLU A 20 54.53 -14.38 14.65
CA GLU A 20 53.17 -14.16 14.24
C GLU A 20 52.53 -13.56 15.49
N VAL A 21 52.56 -12.23 15.57
CA VAL A 21 51.87 -11.48 16.60
C VAL A 21 50.39 -11.74 16.33
N GLU A 22 49.90 -12.85 16.86
CA GLU A 22 48.48 -13.10 17.04
C GLU A 22 48.00 -11.91 17.88
N PHE A 23 47.44 -10.89 17.22
CA PHE A 23 46.86 -9.76 17.91
C PHE A 23 45.84 -10.34 18.89
N ASN A 24 46.10 -10.16 20.18
CA ASN A 24 45.18 -10.51 21.25
C ASN A 24 43.85 -9.73 21.03
N SER A 25 42.90 -10.35 20.33
CA SER A 25 41.74 -9.69 19.72
C SER A 25 40.48 -10.50 20.06
N PRO A 26 39.65 -9.96 20.97
CA PRO A 26 38.64 -8.99 20.54
C PRO A 26 39.05 -7.53 20.77
N ALA A 27 38.60 -6.62 19.90
CA ALA A 27 38.94 -5.19 19.97
C ALA A 27 37.82 -4.32 19.41
N PHE A 28 37.69 -3.10 19.94
CA PHE A 28 36.89 -2.03 19.35
C PHE A 28 37.69 -0.73 19.54
N GLN A 29 38.25 -0.20 18.46
CA GLN A 29 39.20 0.92 18.49
C GLN A 29 39.19 1.71 17.18
N GLY A 30 39.68 2.95 17.22
CA GLY A 30 39.85 3.81 16.05
C GLY A 30 40.79 4.98 16.33
N SER A 31 40.82 5.96 15.44
CA SER A 31 41.50 7.24 15.68
C SER A 31 40.49 8.38 15.69
N LEU A 32 40.23 8.90 16.89
CA LEU A 32 39.37 10.05 17.14
C LEU A 32 40.21 11.33 17.02
N ASP A 33 39.93 12.15 16.01
CA ASP A 33 40.63 13.41 15.70
C ASP A 33 42.18 13.24 15.65
N GLY A 34 42.64 12.10 15.12
CA GLY A 34 44.05 11.75 15.01
C GLY A 34 44.66 11.10 16.26
N ALA A 35 43.93 11.03 17.36
CA ALA A 35 44.36 10.37 18.59
C ALA A 35 43.78 8.95 18.69
N SER A 36 44.57 8.00 19.21
CA SER A 36 44.09 6.62 19.38
C SER A 36 42.96 6.56 20.41
N TRP A 37 41.82 6.02 19.99
CA TRP A 37 40.67 5.73 20.83
C TRP A 37 40.47 4.22 20.91
N ARG A 38 40.34 3.68 22.12
CA ARG A 38 40.14 2.24 22.36
C ARG A 38 39.11 2.02 23.44
N ALA A 39 38.10 1.22 23.13
CA ALA A 39 37.10 0.80 24.10
C ALA A 39 37.72 -0.16 25.14
N LYS A 40 37.34 0.03 26.41
CA LYS A 40 37.61 -0.89 27.52
C LYS A 40 36.53 -1.95 27.67
N ALA A 41 35.31 -1.62 27.28
CA ALA A 41 34.19 -2.54 27.19
C ALA A 41 33.47 -2.32 25.86
N TYR A 42 33.00 -3.40 25.26
CA TYR A 42 32.30 -3.38 23.99
C TYR A 42 31.32 -4.55 23.90
N SER A 43 30.24 -4.35 23.17
CA SER A 43 29.16 -5.31 23.02
C SER A 43 28.34 -5.02 21.78
N ALA A 44 27.56 -5.99 21.35
CA ALA A 44 26.52 -5.82 20.36
C ALA A 44 25.14 -6.08 20.99
N SER A 45 24.12 -5.39 20.50
CA SER A 45 22.72 -5.67 20.81
C SER A 45 21.89 -5.63 19.53
N ILE A 46 20.88 -6.48 19.47
CA ILE A 46 19.86 -6.45 18.42
C ILE A 46 18.53 -6.10 19.10
N ASP A 47 17.85 -5.10 18.56
CA ASP A 47 16.54 -4.66 19.07
C ASP A 47 15.38 -5.49 18.51
N GLU A 48 14.15 -5.12 18.86
CA GLU A 48 12.92 -5.81 18.42
C GLU A 48 12.67 -5.68 16.90
N ASN A 49 13.23 -4.66 16.26
CA ASN A 49 13.16 -4.44 14.81
C ASN A 49 14.28 -5.15 14.05
N GLY A 50 15.18 -5.84 14.76
CA GLY A 50 16.34 -6.51 14.16
C GLY A 50 17.51 -5.57 13.86
N PHE A 51 17.52 -4.35 14.39
CA PHE A 51 18.60 -3.40 14.13
C PHE A 51 19.81 -3.73 15.00
N LEU A 52 20.99 -3.76 14.40
CA LEU A 52 22.24 -4.03 15.10
C LEU A 52 22.81 -2.72 15.64
N THR A 53 23.08 -2.69 16.95
CA THR A 53 23.89 -1.65 17.59
C THR A 53 25.20 -2.25 18.09
N LEU A 54 26.32 -1.77 17.58
CA LEU A 54 27.65 -2.04 18.14
C LEU A 54 28.03 -0.92 19.11
N TYR A 55 28.28 -1.27 20.35
CA TYR A 55 28.60 -0.36 21.43
C TYR A 55 30.05 -0.53 21.90
N GLY A 56 30.74 0.59 22.11
CA GLY A 56 32.08 0.64 22.71
C GLY A 56 32.20 1.79 23.70
N THR A 57 32.87 1.57 24.84
CA THR A 57 33.13 2.63 25.83
C THR A 57 34.51 2.51 26.45
N ASN A 58 35.13 3.65 26.78
CA ASN A 58 36.37 3.73 27.55
C ASN A 58 36.16 4.13 29.03
N ASN A 59 34.90 4.01 29.51
CA ASN A 59 34.32 4.39 30.81
C ASN A 59 33.78 5.83 30.92
N ILE A 60 34.20 6.73 30.05
CA ILE A 60 33.76 8.14 30.08
C ILE A 60 33.17 8.58 28.73
N GLU A 61 33.64 8.00 27.64
CA GLU A 61 33.10 8.22 26.29
C GLU A 61 32.43 6.94 25.79
N THR A 62 31.45 7.10 24.91
CA THR A 62 30.75 6.00 24.25
C THR A 62 30.71 6.19 22.75
N LEU A 63 30.79 5.08 22.02
CA LEU A 63 30.63 4.99 20.58
C LEU A 63 29.57 3.94 20.28
N GLU A 64 28.58 4.31 19.47
CA GLU A 64 27.50 3.47 18.99
C GLU A 64 27.50 3.49 17.47
N LEU A 65 27.48 2.32 16.84
CA LEU A 65 27.30 2.16 15.40
C LEU A 65 25.99 1.39 15.19
N ILE A 66 25.03 2.00 14.52
CA ILE A 66 23.66 1.53 14.38
C ILE A 66 23.39 1.28 12.90
N ILE A 67 22.95 0.07 12.57
CA ILE A 67 22.55 -0.32 11.22
C ILE A 67 21.21 -1.07 11.26
N PRO A 68 20.38 -0.96 10.21
CA PRO A 68 19.00 -1.47 10.18
C PRO A 68 18.89 -3.00 10.04
N THR A 69 20.02 -3.72 9.98
CA THR A 69 20.04 -5.16 9.74
C THR A 69 21.28 -5.84 10.29
N VAL A 70 21.19 -7.15 10.47
CA VAL A 70 22.27 -8.04 10.91
C VAL A 70 22.81 -8.82 9.71
N ALA A 71 23.26 -8.11 8.69
CA ALA A 71 23.78 -8.69 7.45
C ALA A 71 25.22 -8.20 7.15
N VAL A 72 26.04 -9.05 6.54
CA VAL A 72 27.36 -8.63 6.05
C VAL A 72 27.16 -7.67 4.88
N GLY A 73 27.82 -6.52 4.93
CA GLY A 73 27.56 -5.45 3.96
C GLY A 73 28.30 -4.16 4.26
N VAL A 74 28.02 -3.16 3.41
CA VAL A 74 28.52 -1.79 3.54
C VAL A 74 27.34 -0.87 3.80
N TYR A 75 27.48 0.00 4.80
CA TYR A 75 26.43 0.89 5.28
C TYR A 75 26.96 2.32 5.31
N VAL A 76 26.20 3.27 4.76
CA VAL A 76 26.59 4.67 4.64
C VAL A 76 25.97 5.47 5.78
N PHE A 77 26.80 5.96 6.70
CA PHE A 77 26.32 6.73 7.84
C PHE A 77 25.92 8.14 7.46
N GLY A 78 24.79 8.60 8.02
CA GLY A 78 24.28 9.96 7.85
C GLY A 78 23.50 10.16 6.55
N ASP A 79 23.42 9.13 5.70
CA ASP A 79 22.53 9.10 4.53
C ASP A 79 21.07 9.09 5.00
N VAL A 80 20.69 8.04 5.74
CA VAL A 80 19.37 7.88 6.35
C VAL A 80 19.47 7.75 7.87
N ASN A 81 18.40 8.11 8.58
CA ASN A 81 18.42 8.16 10.04
C ASN A 81 18.66 6.81 10.73
N THR A 82 18.35 5.71 10.05
CA THR A 82 18.49 4.33 10.53
C THR A 82 19.91 3.79 10.44
N ILE A 83 20.81 4.49 9.70
CA ILE A 83 22.22 4.16 9.58
C ILE A 83 23.02 5.28 10.25
N GLU A 84 23.29 5.12 11.55
CA GLU A 84 23.83 6.17 12.42
C GLU A 84 25.12 5.74 13.11
N ALA A 85 26.12 6.62 13.12
CA ALA A 85 27.20 6.57 14.11
C ALA A 85 27.00 7.69 15.14
N ARG A 86 26.99 7.31 16.42
CA ARG A 86 26.80 8.21 17.55
C ARG A 86 27.96 8.13 18.53
N PHE A 87 28.51 9.28 18.88
CA PHE A 87 29.60 9.39 19.85
C PHE A 87 29.21 10.33 20.98
N THR A 88 29.39 9.90 22.22
CA THR A 88 29.13 10.74 23.41
C THR A 88 30.44 10.99 24.15
N THR A 89 30.77 12.26 24.36
CA THR A 89 31.97 12.70 25.08
C THR A 89 31.80 12.58 26.60
N ALA A 90 32.91 12.73 27.34
CA ALA A 90 32.92 12.66 28.80
C ALA A 90 32.05 13.72 29.52
N ASP A 91 31.75 14.83 28.86
CA ASP A 91 30.85 15.88 29.36
C ASP A 91 29.37 15.66 28.98
N GLY A 92 29.07 14.57 28.26
CA GLY A 92 27.73 14.21 27.80
C GLY A 92 27.31 14.84 26.47
N THR A 93 28.21 15.55 25.77
CA THR A 93 27.90 16.07 24.43
C THR A 93 27.76 14.91 23.44
N VAL A 94 26.65 14.89 22.70
CA VAL A 94 26.35 13.86 21.70
C VAL A 94 26.66 14.39 20.30
N PHE A 95 27.42 13.60 19.56
CA PHE A 95 27.70 13.78 18.14
C PHE A 95 27.03 12.65 17.37
N SER A 96 26.35 12.99 16.27
CA SER A 96 25.66 12.03 15.42
C SER A 96 25.94 12.34 13.95
N THR A 97 26.03 11.30 13.12
CA THR A 97 26.06 11.43 11.65
C THR A 97 24.72 11.89 11.07
N ASN A 98 23.63 11.81 11.85
CA ASN A 98 22.32 12.32 11.44
C ASN A 98 22.21 13.85 11.64
N ASN A 99 23.10 14.45 12.43
CA ASN A 99 23.18 15.91 12.53
C ASN A 99 23.91 16.48 11.31
N ARG A 100 23.30 17.47 10.65
CA ARG A 100 23.90 18.14 9.49
C ARG A 100 24.86 19.26 9.94
N PRO A 101 25.98 19.47 9.21
CA PRO A 101 26.87 20.60 9.47
C PRO A 101 26.12 21.93 9.30
N ASP A 102 26.46 22.90 10.12
CA ASP A 102 26.02 24.28 9.89
C ASP A 102 26.56 24.77 8.53
N PRO A 103 25.78 25.52 7.73
CA PRO A 103 26.21 25.99 6.40
C PRO A 103 27.51 26.81 6.39
N SER A 104 27.92 27.36 7.53
CA SER A 104 29.19 28.08 7.69
C SER A 104 30.42 27.16 7.82
N VAL A 105 30.22 25.84 7.97
CA VAL A 105 31.28 24.84 8.11
C VAL A 105 31.46 24.09 6.79
N SER A 106 32.64 24.20 6.18
CA SER A 106 32.99 23.44 4.97
C SER A 106 33.62 22.10 5.39
N VAL A 107 32.97 20.97 5.10
CA VAL A 107 33.52 19.63 5.38
C VAL A 107 33.35 18.72 4.17
N TYR A 108 34.37 17.91 3.90
CA TYR A 108 34.33 16.83 2.92
C TYR A 108 35.11 15.61 3.43
N PRO A 109 34.58 14.37 3.33
CA PRO A 109 33.19 14.02 3.00
C PRO A 109 32.26 14.16 4.23
N GLU A 110 30.97 14.39 3.99
CA GLU A 110 29.94 14.48 5.03
C GLU A 110 29.47 13.11 5.53
N TYR A 111 29.53 12.10 4.68
CA TYR A 111 29.08 10.74 4.99
C TYR A 111 30.17 9.90 5.65
N GLY A 112 29.72 9.04 6.55
CA GLY A 112 30.54 7.95 7.10
C GLY A 112 30.25 6.62 6.44
N GLU A 113 30.96 5.59 6.87
CA GLU A 113 30.84 4.24 6.36
C GLU A 113 31.09 3.24 7.48
N MET A 114 30.31 2.18 7.52
CA MET A 114 30.61 0.95 8.26
C MET A 114 30.60 -0.24 7.31
N ARG A 115 31.60 -1.11 7.45
CA ARG A 115 31.60 -2.43 6.81
C ARG A 115 31.44 -3.47 7.89
N LEU A 116 30.38 -4.26 7.80
CA LEU A 116 30.26 -5.48 8.57
C LEU A 116 30.80 -6.62 7.72
N ASN A 117 31.99 -7.11 8.05
CA ASN A 117 32.73 -8.07 7.23
C ASN A 117 32.38 -9.52 7.57
N GLU A 118 32.14 -9.81 8.84
CA GLU A 118 31.92 -11.17 9.31
C GLU A 118 30.99 -11.20 10.54
N ILE A 119 30.13 -12.21 10.54
CA ILE A 119 29.28 -12.59 11.67
C ILE A 119 29.57 -14.06 11.96
N GLU A 120 30.26 -14.32 13.08
CA GLU A 120 30.68 -15.68 13.45
C GLU A 120 30.39 -15.92 14.94
N ASN A 121 29.66 -17.00 15.26
CA ASN A 121 29.40 -17.42 16.64
C ASN A 121 28.88 -16.28 17.56
N ASN A 122 27.87 -15.54 17.10
CA ASN A 122 27.32 -14.34 17.79
C ASN A 122 28.35 -13.23 18.03
N ARG A 123 29.32 -13.09 17.14
CA ARG A 123 30.33 -12.03 17.19
C ARG A 123 30.43 -11.31 15.85
N PHE A 124 30.69 -10.01 15.92
CA PHE A 124 30.72 -9.11 14.77
C PHE A 124 32.14 -8.58 14.55
N THR A 125 32.56 -8.57 13.28
CA THR A 125 33.87 -8.07 12.84
C THR A 125 33.72 -7.16 11.64
N GLY A 126 34.46 -6.05 11.61
CA GLY A 126 34.39 -5.09 10.54
C GLY A 126 35.12 -3.78 10.84
N THR A 127 34.82 -2.77 10.04
CA THR A 127 35.51 -1.47 10.03
C THR A 127 34.52 -0.33 9.98
N PHE A 128 34.95 0.87 10.39
CA PHE A 128 34.10 2.06 10.35
C PHE A 128 34.91 3.35 10.24
N ARG A 129 34.37 4.35 9.55
CA ARG A 129 34.84 5.74 9.55
C ARG A 129 33.66 6.68 9.50
N PHE A 130 33.75 7.84 10.12
CA PHE A 130 32.71 8.86 10.00
C PHE A 130 33.17 10.22 10.52
N THR A 131 32.45 11.25 10.09
CA THR A 131 32.43 12.56 10.72
C THR A 131 31.03 12.76 11.31
N ALA A 132 30.93 13.08 12.59
CA ALA A 132 29.66 13.30 13.27
C ALA A 132 29.60 14.70 13.87
N PHE A 133 28.42 15.32 13.87
CA PHE A 133 28.22 16.68 14.36
C PHE A 133 27.39 16.70 15.64
N ASN A 134 27.62 17.70 16.49
CA ASN A 134 26.73 17.96 17.61
C ASN A 134 25.37 18.52 17.12
N SER A 135 24.41 18.70 18.03
CA SER A 135 23.08 19.22 17.69
C SER A 135 23.06 20.61 17.05
N SER A 136 24.14 21.41 17.21
CA SER A 136 24.24 22.72 16.58
C SER A 136 24.90 22.70 15.20
N GLY A 137 25.46 21.57 14.76
CA GLY A 137 26.21 21.46 13.51
C GLY A 137 27.56 22.20 13.49
N LEU A 138 27.99 22.82 14.60
CA LEU A 138 29.17 23.68 14.67
C LEU A 138 30.42 22.96 15.17
N GLN A 139 30.24 21.85 15.88
CA GLN A 139 31.34 21.01 16.37
C GLN A 139 31.21 19.65 15.74
N SER A 140 32.36 19.06 15.39
CA SER A 140 32.43 17.70 14.87
C SER A 140 33.47 16.87 15.59
N VAL A 141 33.29 15.55 15.48
CA VAL A 141 34.30 14.54 15.81
C VAL A 141 34.56 13.69 14.58
N ASN A 142 35.81 13.29 14.39
CA ASN A 142 36.22 12.51 13.23
C ASN A 142 36.82 11.18 13.68
N PHE A 143 36.14 10.08 13.35
CA PHE A 143 36.72 8.75 13.45
C PHE A 143 37.35 8.39 12.10
N THR A 144 38.67 8.54 12.03
CA THR A 144 39.48 8.29 10.83
C THR A 144 40.63 7.32 11.16
N GLY A 145 41.45 6.94 10.17
CA GLY A 145 42.59 6.05 10.37
C GLY A 145 42.92 5.24 9.11
N LEU A 146 43.87 4.30 9.20
CA LEU A 146 44.14 3.29 8.18
C LEU A 146 43.95 1.92 8.81
N THR A 147 43.12 1.05 8.22
CA THR A 147 42.93 -0.32 8.71
C THR A 147 43.96 -1.29 8.13
N GLY A 148 44.67 -0.88 7.07
CA GLY A 148 45.62 -1.73 6.34
C GLY A 148 44.95 -2.68 5.34
N GLU A 149 43.63 -2.60 5.19
CA GLU A 149 42.84 -3.37 4.21
C GLU A 149 42.53 -2.52 2.98
N GLU A 150 42.19 -3.16 1.85
CA GLU A 150 41.65 -2.48 0.66
C GLU A 150 40.19 -2.89 0.43
N GLY A 151 39.36 -1.96 -0.05
CA GLY A 151 37.93 -2.17 -0.29
C GLY A 151 37.37 -1.18 -1.31
N VAL A 152 36.13 -1.40 -1.75
CA VAL A 152 35.43 -0.52 -2.70
C VAL A 152 34.64 0.53 -1.94
N ASP A 153 34.98 1.81 -2.11
CA ASP A 153 34.27 2.94 -1.51
C ASP A 153 32.81 2.98 -2.01
N PRO A 154 31.80 2.99 -1.12
CA PRO A 154 30.39 2.86 -1.50
C PRO A 154 29.84 4.12 -2.18
N VAL A 155 30.48 5.28 -2.00
CA VAL A 155 30.05 6.54 -2.59
C VAL A 155 30.67 6.73 -3.99
N THR A 156 31.94 6.39 -4.13
CA THR A 156 32.71 6.63 -5.37
C THR A 156 32.87 5.40 -6.25
N GLY A 157 32.60 4.20 -5.73
CA GLY A 157 32.82 2.92 -6.40
C GLY A 157 34.30 2.57 -6.64
N GLN A 158 35.24 3.33 -6.07
CA GLN A 158 36.67 3.14 -6.29
C GLN A 158 37.27 2.16 -5.27
N THR A 159 38.13 1.25 -5.74
CA THR A 159 38.95 0.42 -4.86
C THR A 159 40.08 1.26 -4.26
N GLY A 160 40.21 1.25 -2.94
CA GLY A 160 41.28 1.94 -2.24
C GLY A 160 41.47 1.40 -0.81
N PRO A 161 42.41 1.99 -0.05
CA PRO A 161 42.59 1.64 1.36
C PRO A 161 41.30 1.88 2.14
N ILE A 162 40.94 0.95 3.02
CA ILE A 162 39.88 1.17 4.00
C ILE A 162 40.46 2.06 5.10
N TYR A 163 39.86 3.23 5.23
CA TYR A 163 40.21 4.19 6.27
C TYR A 163 39.27 4.00 7.45
N GLY A 164 39.77 4.09 8.68
CA GLY A 164 38.92 4.10 9.88
C GLY A 164 39.40 3.27 11.06
N GLY A 165 38.47 3.07 12.00
CA GLY A 165 38.58 2.15 13.12
C GLY A 165 38.16 0.72 12.79
N VAL A 166 38.39 -0.18 13.73
CA VAL A 166 38.10 -1.62 13.63
C VAL A 166 37.31 -2.09 14.84
N PHE A 167 36.35 -2.97 14.58
CA PHE A 167 35.72 -3.80 15.60
C PHE A 167 35.95 -5.27 15.23
N TYR A 168 36.45 -6.07 16.16
CA TYR A 168 36.82 -7.45 15.91
C TYR A 168 36.24 -8.33 17.00
N ARG A 169 35.44 -9.31 16.58
CA ARG A 169 34.81 -10.30 17.46
C ARG A 169 34.00 -9.70 18.62
N VAL A 170 33.30 -8.58 18.37
CA VAL A 170 32.43 -7.92 19.35
C VAL A 170 31.25 -8.83 19.67
N PRO A 171 31.02 -9.23 20.93
CA PRO A 171 30.02 -10.24 21.27
C PRO A 171 28.61 -9.65 21.38
N LEU A 172 27.61 -10.39 20.87
CA LEU A 172 26.20 -10.14 21.13
C LEU A 172 25.87 -10.42 22.61
N ILE A 173 25.31 -9.44 23.31
CA ILE A 173 24.91 -9.58 24.73
C ILE A 173 23.40 -9.49 24.95
N SER A 174 22.65 -8.99 23.95
CA SER A 174 21.20 -8.81 24.00
C SER A 174 20.60 -8.97 22.60
N GLY A 175 19.41 -9.55 22.52
CA GLY A 175 18.76 -9.92 21.26
C GLY A 175 19.29 -11.22 20.66
N SER A 176 18.79 -11.58 19.48
CA SER A 176 19.18 -12.78 18.74
C SER A 176 19.34 -12.43 17.26
N ILE A 177 20.32 -13.04 16.60
CA ILE A 177 20.49 -12.91 15.14
C ILE A 177 19.24 -13.51 14.47
N PRO A 178 18.51 -12.75 13.64
CA PRO A 178 17.39 -13.26 12.87
C PRO A 178 17.83 -14.44 11.99
N THR A 179 16.97 -15.44 11.84
CA THR A 179 17.24 -16.56 10.91
C THR A 179 17.30 -16.12 9.46
N ASP A 180 16.56 -15.06 9.14
CA ASP A 180 16.46 -14.46 7.82
C ASP A 180 16.46 -12.93 8.00
N PRO A 181 17.65 -12.29 8.07
CA PRO A 181 17.75 -10.86 8.28
C PRO A 181 17.32 -10.10 7.02
N ILE A 182 16.39 -9.15 7.15
CA ILE A 182 15.96 -8.28 6.05
C ILE A 182 17.17 -7.49 5.53
N THR A 183 17.41 -7.55 4.24
CA THR A 183 18.48 -6.82 3.54
C THR A 183 17.90 -5.77 2.61
N CYS A 184 18.77 -4.89 2.09
CA CYS A 184 18.39 -3.95 1.05
C CYS A 184 17.76 -4.66 -0.17
N VAL A 185 18.28 -5.82 -0.57
CA VAL A 185 17.75 -6.60 -1.71
C VAL A 185 16.33 -7.09 -1.45
N ASP A 186 16.01 -7.48 -0.21
CA ASP A 186 14.64 -7.90 0.14
C ASP A 186 13.67 -6.72 0.02
N THR A 187 14.09 -5.54 0.50
CA THR A 187 13.25 -4.33 0.38
C THR A 187 13.08 -3.86 -1.06
N GLU A 188 14.07 -4.06 -1.93
CA GLU A 188 13.96 -3.81 -3.39
C GLU A 188 12.91 -4.72 -4.04
N MET A 189 12.84 -6.00 -3.61
CA MET A 189 11.81 -6.94 -4.08
C MET A 189 10.40 -6.57 -3.59
N ASP A 190 10.28 -6.11 -2.35
CA ASP A 190 9.02 -5.62 -1.79
C ASP A 190 8.52 -4.39 -2.54
N VAL A 191 9.42 -3.46 -2.89
CA VAL A 191 9.13 -2.30 -3.72
C VAL A 191 8.62 -2.70 -5.10
N ALA A 192 9.29 -3.65 -5.77
CA ALA A 192 8.84 -4.13 -7.08
C ALA A 192 7.44 -4.78 -7.02
N THR A 193 7.14 -5.49 -5.93
CA THR A 193 5.81 -6.09 -5.71
C THR A 193 4.74 -5.02 -5.48
N ALA A 194 5.05 -4.01 -4.67
CA ALA A 194 4.12 -2.91 -4.38
C ALA A 194 3.90 -1.99 -5.60
N GLU A 195 4.94 -1.74 -6.40
CA GLU A 195 4.85 -0.99 -7.66
C GLU A 195 3.91 -1.68 -8.66
N ALA A 196 4.00 -3.01 -8.77
CA ALA A 196 3.11 -3.78 -9.63
C ALA A 196 1.63 -3.67 -9.19
N ALA A 197 1.38 -3.72 -7.88
CA ALA A 197 0.04 -3.51 -7.32
C ALA A 197 -0.47 -2.08 -7.57
N TYR A 198 0.39 -1.07 -7.37
CA TYR A 198 0.08 0.34 -7.65
C TYR A 198 -0.24 0.59 -9.13
N THR A 199 0.49 -0.06 -10.04
CA THR A 199 0.23 0.03 -11.49
C THR A 199 -1.08 -0.66 -11.87
N ALA A 200 -1.38 -1.81 -11.26
CA ALA A 200 -2.63 -2.53 -11.48
C ALA A 200 -3.85 -1.73 -10.98
N ALA A 201 -3.73 -1.05 -9.84
CA ALA A 201 -4.79 -0.23 -9.26
C ALA A 201 -5.12 1.04 -10.07
N GLN A 202 -4.31 1.39 -11.08
CA GLN A 202 -4.61 2.47 -12.04
C GLN A 202 -5.43 2.00 -13.24
N GLN A 203 -5.63 0.69 -13.39
CA GLN A 203 -6.36 0.13 -14.53
C GLN A 203 -7.86 0.06 -14.23
N VAL A 204 -8.65 0.21 -15.28
CA VAL A 204 -10.10 0.00 -15.23
C VAL A 204 -10.39 -1.47 -14.94
N GLY A 205 -11.24 -1.73 -13.95
CA GLY A 205 -11.70 -3.06 -13.57
C GLY A 205 -12.72 -3.64 -14.54
N ASP A 206 -13.15 -4.87 -14.27
CA ASP A 206 -14.18 -5.55 -15.06
C ASP A 206 -15.56 -4.87 -14.96
N ASP A 207 -15.75 -4.06 -13.92
CA ASP A 207 -16.95 -3.25 -13.66
C ASP A 207 -16.94 -1.90 -14.40
N GLY A 208 -15.86 -1.57 -15.11
CA GLY A 208 -15.72 -0.31 -15.84
C GLY A 208 -15.10 0.83 -15.02
N PHE A 209 -14.73 0.59 -13.76
CA PHE A 209 -14.26 1.65 -12.86
C PHE A 209 -12.82 1.48 -12.40
N VAL A 210 -12.18 2.59 -12.05
CA VAL A 210 -10.96 2.58 -11.23
C VAL A 210 -11.37 2.77 -9.77
N SER A 211 -11.08 1.77 -8.93
CA SER A 211 -11.39 1.84 -7.50
C SER A 211 -10.53 2.89 -6.79
N SER A 212 -11.14 3.98 -6.30
CA SER A 212 -10.44 5.04 -5.55
C SER A 212 -9.78 4.51 -4.27
N SER A 213 -10.50 3.68 -3.50
CA SER A 213 -9.95 3.02 -2.31
C SER A 213 -8.86 1.98 -2.63
N GLY A 214 -9.01 1.25 -3.74
CA GLY A 214 -8.00 0.32 -4.23
C GLY A 214 -6.70 1.03 -4.64
N PHE A 215 -6.83 2.15 -5.35
CA PHE A 215 -5.72 3.03 -5.71
C PHE A 215 -5.01 3.59 -4.48
N GLU A 216 -5.76 4.16 -3.53
CA GLU A 216 -5.20 4.72 -2.30
C GLU A 216 -4.42 3.65 -1.50
N ALA A 217 -5.01 2.46 -1.32
CA ALA A 217 -4.36 1.36 -0.61
C ALA A 217 -3.06 0.94 -1.30
N ALA A 218 -3.07 0.78 -2.62
CA ALA A 218 -1.89 0.35 -3.39
C ALA A 218 -0.79 1.43 -3.41
N CYS A 219 -1.16 2.71 -3.57
CA CYS A 219 -0.22 3.83 -3.53
C CYS A 219 0.43 3.98 -2.14
N ASN A 220 -0.36 3.87 -1.07
CA ASN A 220 0.16 3.91 0.29
C ASN A 220 1.10 2.72 0.58
N ALA A 221 0.76 1.52 0.12
CA ALA A 221 1.64 0.35 0.23
C ALA A 221 2.97 0.56 -0.51
N TYR A 222 2.92 1.12 -1.72
CA TYR A 222 4.12 1.45 -2.50
C TYR A 222 4.99 2.52 -1.82
N THR A 223 4.37 3.58 -1.29
CA THR A 223 5.04 4.60 -0.49
C THR A 223 5.76 4.00 0.72
N GLN A 224 5.09 3.10 1.46
CA GLN A 224 5.70 2.44 2.62
C GLN A 224 6.84 1.49 2.22
N ALA A 225 6.72 0.79 1.09
CA ALA A 225 7.79 -0.04 0.57
C ALA A 225 9.03 0.80 0.23
N LEU A 226 8.86 1.94 -0.45
CA LEU A 226 9.95 2.88 -0.75
C LEU A 226 10.59 3.47 0.52
N MET A 227 9.79 3.84 1.53
CA MET A 227 10.31 4.30 2.82
C MET A 227 11.14 3.21 3.52
N THR A 228 10.69 1.96 3.43
CA THR A 228 11.41 0.81 3.99
C THR A 228 12.71 0.57 3.22
N GLN A 229 12.67 0.56 1.89
CA GLN A 229 13.88 0.45 1.06
C GLN A 229 14.88 1.53 1.41
N ARG A 230 14.45 2.79 1.49
CA ARG A 230 15.32 3.90 1.91
C ARG A 230 15.97 3.63 3.27
N ASN A 231 15.23 3.16 4.26
CA ASN A 231 15.76 2.89 5.59
C ASN A 231 16.82 1.77 5.61
N TYR A 232 16.79 0.81 4.68
CA TYR A 232 17.74 -0.30 4.60
C TYR A 232 18.89 -0.07 3.61
N CYS A 233 18.62 0.61 2.50
CA CYS A 233 19.54 0.82 1.39
C CYS A 233 20.28 2.16 1.44
N GLY A 234 19.73 3.16 2.13
CA GLY A 234 20.15 4.55 1.95
C GLY A 234 19.46 5.21 0.74
N ASP A 235 19.71 6.51 0.55
CA ASP A 235 19.16 7.32 -0.53
C ASP A 235 20.06 8.53 -0.81
N ILE A 236 21.36 8.26 -0.98
CA ILE A 236 22.39 9.30 -1.09
C ILE A 236 22.18 10.24 -2.29
N ASP A 237 21.56 9.75 -3.37
CA ASP A 237 21.24 10.55 -4.55
C ASP A 237 19.85 11.20 -4.50
N GLY A 238 19.07 10.89 -3.45
CA GLY A 238 17.71 11.40 -3.24
C GLY A 238 16.66 10.81 -4.18
N SER A 239 17.01 9.78 -4.97
CA SER A 239 16.10 9.20 -5.96
C SER A 239 14.88 8.53 -5.30
N ILE A 240 15.04 7.88 -4.16
CA ILE A 240 13.93 7.22 -3.46
C ILE A 240 13.01 8.26 -2.82
N GLN A 241 13.56 9.29 -2.17
CA GLN A 241 12.77 10.40 -1.65
C GLN A 241 12.01 11.11 -2.76
N GLN A 242 12.62 11.32 -3.93
CA GLN A 242 11.91 11.91 -5.06
C GLN A 242 10.74 11.03 -5.54
N MET A 243 10.92 9.70 -5.62
CA MET A 243 9.82 8.79 -5.95
C MET A 243 8.67 8.86 -4.93
N ILE A 244 8.98 8.96 -3.64
CA ILE A 244 7.98 9.14 -2.57
C ILE A 244 7.23 10.47 -2.75
N ASP A 245 7.96 11.55 -3.03
CA ASP A 245 7.36 12.89 -3.21
C ASP A 245 6.47 12.93 -4.46
N ASP A 246 6.84 12.23 -5.54
CA ASP A 246 6.08 12.15 -6.80
C ASP A 246 4.76 11.39 -6.66
N LEU A 247 4.61 10.48 -5.68
CA LEU A 247 3.34 9.80 -5.39
C LEU A 247 2.28 10.72 -4.77
N GLY A 248 2.69 11.85 -4.19
CA GLY A 248 1.78 12.86 -3.67
C GLY A 248 0.86 12.36 -2.56
N SER A 249 -0.44 12.70 -2.64
CA SER A 249 -1.44 12.37 -1.61
C SER A 249 -2.04 10.97 -1.72
N CYS A 250 -1.60 10.14 -2.67
CA CYS A 250 -2.20 8.82 -2.93
C CYS A 250 -3.72 8.86 -3.18
N GLN A 251 -4.18 9.85 -3.93
CA GLN A 251 -5.56 9.99 -4.36
C GLN A 251 -5.66 9.85 -5.88
N ILE A 252 -6.78 9.32 -6.37
CA ILE A 252 -7.05 9.31 -7.82
C ILE A 252 -7.11 10.75 -8.34
N SER A 253 -6.79 10.91 -9.62
CA SER A 253 -6.89 12.22 -10.25
C SER A 253 -8.35 12.60 -10.51
N CYS A 254 -8.61 13.90 -10.62
CA CYS A 254 -9.91 14.40 -11.08
C CYS A 254 -10.30 13.82 -12.47
N GLU A 255 -9.33 13.54 -13.34
CA GLU A 255 -9.58 12.88 -14.63
C GLU A 255 -10.14 11.47 -14.46
N ILE A 256 -9.60 10.68 -13.54
CA ILE A 256 -10.10 9.33 -13.23
C ILE A 256 -11.50 9.42 -12.62
N ALA A 257 -11.72 10.29 -11.63
CA ALA A 257 -13.03 10.47 -11.01
C ALA A 257 -14.10 10.89 -12.04
N THR A 258 -13.74 11.77 -12.98
CA THR A 258 -14.62 12.18 -14.09
C THR A 258 -14.93 11.00 -15.03
N ASN A 259 -13.94 10.16 -15.35
CA ASN A 259 -14.16 8.99 -16.19
C ASN A 259 -15.05 7.94 -15.51
N ASN A 260 -14.84 7.69 -14.21
CA ASN A 260 -15.70 6.83 -13.41
C ASN A 260 -17.15 7.33 -13.42
N ARG A 261 -17.37 8.63 -13.22
CA ARG A 261 -18.71 9.23 -13.29
C ARG A 261 -19.34 9.05 -14.67
N ASN A 262 -18.61 9.36 -15.75
CA ASN A 262 -19.12 9.21 -17.11
C ASN A 262 -19.52 7.75 -17.42
N GLU A 263 -18.74 6.78 -16.94
CA GLU A 263 -19.09 5.36 -17.07
C GLU A 263 -20.36 5.02 -16.27
N ALA A 264 -20.47 5.51 -15.04
CA ALA A 264 -21.66 5.30 -14.21
C ALA A 264 -22.91 5.94 -14.82
N GLU A 265 -22.79 7.11 -15.45
CA GLU A 265 -23.87 7.77 -16.20
C GLU A 265 -24.35 6.90 -17.37
N VAL A 266 -23.42 6.26 -18.09
CA VAL A 266 -23.78 5.32 -19.17
C VAL A 266 -24.55 4.13 -18.60
N GLN A 267 -24.05 3.52 -17.52
CA GLN A 267 -24.71 2.37 -16.90
C GLN A 267 -26.09 2.72 -16.33
N TYR A 268 -26.24 3.91 -15.72
CA TYR A 268 -27.52 4.46 -15.26
C TYR A 268 -28.51 4.66 -16.40
N ASN A 269 -28.11 5.32 -17.49
CA ASN A 269 -28.99 5.60 -18.62
C ASN A 269 -29.40 4.35 -19.41
N THR A 270 -28.71 3.23 -19.23
CA THR A 270 -29.05 1.93 -19.85
C THR A 270 -29.57 0.91 -18.85
N ALA A 271 -29.87 1.35 -17.62
CA ALA A 271 -30.42 0.49 -16.59
C ALA A 271 -31.81 -0.03 -17.00
N THR A 272 -32.12 -1.24 -16.56
CA THR A 272 -33.45 -1.84 -16.67
C THR A 272 -34.10 -1.81 -15.28
N ILE A 273 -35.42 -2.03 -15.21
CA ILE A 273 -36.15 -2.07 -13.93
C ILE A 273 -35.43 -2.97 -12.92
N GLY A 274 -34.96 -4.14 -13.35
CA GLY A 274 -34.28 -5.10 -12.46
C GLY A 274 -32.91 -4.70 -11.91
N ASN A 275 -32.28 -3.64 -12.42
CA ASN A 275 -30.96 -3.18 -11.93
C ASN A 275 -30.87 -1.68 -11.66
N PHE A 276 -31.96 -0.94 -11.83
CA PHE A 276 -31.99 0.51 -11.73
C PHE A 276 -31.53 1.02 -10.38
N ASP A 277 -32.03 0.47 -9.28
CA ASP A 277 -31.63 0.87 -7.92
C ASP A 277 -30.11 0.80 -7.73
N GLU A 278 -29.48 -0.28 -8.20
CA GLU A 278 -28.04 -0.45 -8.12
C GLU A 278 -27.32 0.61 -8.97
N LYS A 279 -27.77 0.85 -10.19
CA LYS A 279 -27.14 1.79 -11.12
C LYS A 279 -27.35 3.25 -10.73
N CYS A 280 -28.52 3.59 -10.22
CA CYS A 280 -28.84 4.92 -9.70
C CYS A 280 -27.98 5.24 -8.47
N ALA A 281 -27.92 4.33 -7.50
CA ALA A 281 -27.06 4.48 -6.32
C ALA A 281 -25.57 4.56 -6.71
N GLN A 282 -25.13 3.74 -7.67
CA GLN A 282 -23.77 3.79 -8.20
C GLN A 282 -23.47 5.16 -8.86
N TYR A 283 -24.41 5.69 -9.64
CA TYR A 283 -24.24 6.98 -10.27
C TYR A 283 -24.11 8.12 -9.26
N GLN A 284 -24.97 8.13 -8.21
CA GLN A 284 -24.86 9.08 -7.10
C GLN A 284 -23.49 9.02 -6.41
N VAL A 285 -22.96 7.81 -6.18
CA VAL A 285 -21.64 7.62 -5.57
C VAL A 285 -20.55 8.25 -6.42
N TYR A 286 -20.58 8.07 -7.75
CA TYR A 286 -19.54 8.63 -8.62
C TYR A 286 -19.70 10.12 -8.92
N LEU A 287 -20.92 10.66 -8.86
CA LEU A 287 -21.13 12.11 -8.80
C LEU A 287 -20.47 12.70 -7.55
N GLN A 288 -20.70 12.09 -6.37
CA GLN A 288 -20.06 12.53 -5.13
C GLN A 288 -18.53 12.35 -5.17
N GLU A 289 -18.04 11.24 -5.74
CA GLU A 289 -16.60 11.02 -5.94
C GLU A 289 -15.98 12.13 -6.81
N GLN A 290 -16.67 12.55 -7.87
CA GLN A 290 -16.23 13.67 -8.70
C GLN A 290 -16.16 14.97 -7.88
N ILE A 291 -17.15 15.26 -7.03
CA ILE A 291 -17.10 16.42 -6.11
C ILE A 291 -15.87 16.34 -5.19
N ASP A 292 -15.62 15.17 -4.60
CA ASP A 292 -14.55 14.98 -3.62
C ASP A 292 -13.14 15.20 -4.21
N PHE A 293 -12.92 14.79 -5.48
CA PHE A 293 -11.60 14.88 -6.13
C PHE A 293 -11.43 16.05 -7.11
N CYS A 294 -12.51 16.58 -7.69
CA CYS A 294 -12.48 17.70 -8.63
C CYS A 294 -12.97 19.02 -8.01
N GLY A 295 -13.79 18.96 -6.95
CA GLY A 295 -14.56 20.08 -6.44
C GLY A 295 -15.82 20.38 -7.27
N ASP A 296 -16.73 21.15 -6.69
CA ASP A 296 -17.99 21.59 -7.31
C ASP A 296 -18.31 23.04 -6.88
N GLU A 297 -17.50 23.99 -7.36
CA GLU A 297 -17.62 25.40 -6.94
C GLU A 297 -18.91 26.06 -7.44
N ASP A 298 -19.46 25.61 -8.57
CA ASP A 298 -20.71 26.14 -9.13
C ASP A 298 -21.96 25.41 -8.65
N GLY A 299 -21.78 24.27 -7.94
CA GLY A 299 -22.86 23.48 -7.38
C GLY A 299 -23.62 22.67 -8.43
N SER A 300 -23.09 22.53 -9.64
CA SER A 300 -23.78 21.86 -10.74
C SER A 300 -23.91 20.36 -10.51
N ILE A 301 -22.88 19.73 -9.94
CA ILE A 301 -22.88 18.29 -9.65
C ILE A 301 -23.80 18.00 -8.46
N GLN A 302 -23.74 18.82 -7.40
CA GLN A 302 -24.66 18.67 -6.28
C GLN A 302 -26.12 18.84 -6.69
N ALA A 303 -26.42 19.80 -7.58
CA ALA A 303 -27.76 19.99 -8.10
C ALA A 303 -28.25 18.77 -8.91
N GLU A 304 -27.34 18.10 -9.62
CA GLU A 304 -27.65 16.85 -10.33
C GLU A 304 -28.00 15.72 -9.35
N ILE A 305 -27.18 15.53 -8.30
CA ILE A 305 -27.46 14.56 -7.22
C ILE A 305 -28.83 14.84 -6.57
N ASP A 306 -29.10 16.11 -6.23
CA ASP A 306 -30.34 16.52 -5.57
C ASP A 306 -31.59 16.33 -6.45
N SER A 307 -31.41 16.28 -7.77
CA SER A 307 -32.49 16.10 -8.75
C SER A 307 -32.71 14.65 -9.19
N LEU A 308 -31.80 13.76 -8.85
CA LEU A 308 -31.86 12.37 -9.29
C LEU A 308 -32.93 11.62 -8.50
N ASP A 309 -33.92 11.10 -9.21
CA ASP A 309 -34.92 10.21 -8.62
C ASP A 309 -34.44 8.76 -8.70
N CYS A 310 -34.14 8.18 -7.53
CA CYS A 310 -33.84 6.76 -7.37
C CYS A 310 -34.92 6.07 -6.50
N GLY A 311 -36.11 6.65 -6.44
CA GLY A 311 -37.22 6.18 -5.62
C GLY A 311 -38.14 5.19 -6.33
N ASP A 312 -38.98 4.61 -5.49
CA ASP A 312 -40.12 3.72 -5.75
C ASP A 312 -41.10 4.11 -4.62
N ASP A 313 -42.08 4.96 -4.94
CA ASP A 313 -42.85 5.73 -3.96
C ASP A 313 -43.97 4.91 -3.31
N ASP A 314 -44.56 3.94 -4.03
CA ASP A 314 -45.54 2.97 -3.51
C ASP A 314 -44.89 1.66 -3.02
N GLY A 315 -43.67 1.35 -3.45
CA GLY A 315 -42.92 0.17 -3.04
C GLY A 315 -43.34 -1.10 -3.75
N ASP A 316 -43.85 -1.01 -4.97
CA ASP A 316 -44.29 -2.15 -5.77
C ASP A 316 -43.15 -2.83 -6.57
N GLY A 317 -41.99 -2.17 -6.65
CA GLY A 317 -40.79 -2.68 -7.32
C GLY A 317 -40.54 -2.11 -8.71
N VAL A 318 -41.44 -1.27 -9.25
CA VAL A 318 -41.18 -0.45 -10.44
C VAL A 318 -40.66 0.91 -9.97
N PRO A 319 -39.42 1.30 -10.33
CA PRO A 319 -38.93 2.62 -9.95
C PRO A 319 -39.72 3.73 -10.65
N ASN A 320 -40.00 4.83 -9.95
CA ASN A 320 -40.76 6.00 -10.43
C ASN A 320 -40.41 6.42 -11.86
N VAL A 321 -39.13 6.37 -12.24
CA VAL A 321 -38.65 6.79 -13.56
C VAL A 321 -39.10 5.89 -14.73
N PHE A 322 -39.56 4.67 -14.44
CA PHE A 322 -40.09 3.72 -15.43
C PHE A 322 -41.61 3.79 -15.58
N GLU A 323 -42.28 4.59 -14.77
CA GLU A 323 -43.74 4.71 -14.74
C GLU A 323 -44.24 5.92 -15.56
N ASP A 324 -43.34 6.61 -16.26
CA ASP A 324 -43.66 7.57 -17.34
C ASP A 324 -43.99 6.81 -18.63
N PHE A 325 -45.11 6.08 -18.65
CA PHE A 325 -45.46 5.19 -19.76
C PHE A 325 -45.61 5.94 -21.09
N ASN A 326 -46.12 7.17 -21.05
CA ASN A 326 -46.30 7.99 -22.25
C ASN A 326 -45.03 8.76 -22.68
N GLY A 327 -44.00 8.83 -21.81
CA GLY A 327 -42.69 9.41 -22.08
C GLY A 327 -42.69 10.94 -22.18
N ASP A 328 -43.63 11.64 -21.53
CA ASP A 328 -43.73 13.10 -21.53
C ASP A 328 -43.01 13.77 -20.35
N GLY A 329 -42.50 12.97 -19.42
CA GLY A 329 -41.77 13.39 -18.22
C GLY A 329 -42.65 13.87 -17.08
N ASP A 330 -43.96 13.57 -17.10
CA ASP A 330 -44.91 13.91 -16.05
C ASP A 330 -45.65 12.66 -15.52
N LEU A 331 -44.99 11.97 -14.58
CA LEU A 331 -45.51 10.80 -13.85
C LEU A 331 -46.90 11.01 -13.22
N THR A 332 -47.33 12.25 -13.02
CA THR A 332 -48.60 12.55 -12.34
C THR A 332 -49.84 12.38 -13.21
N ASN A 333 -49.65 12.03 -14.49
CA ASN A 333 -50.72 11.91 -15.47
C ASN A 333 -50.88 10.51 -16.10
N ASP A 334 -49.98 9.59 -15.79
CA ASP A 334 -50.08 8.16 -16.10
C ASP A 334 -50.88 7.47 -14.98
N ASP A 335 -52.02 6.88 -15.35
CA ASP A 335 -53.09 6.35 -14.48
C ASP A 335 -53.78 5.25 -15.32
N THR A 336 -53.21 4.05 -15.33
CA THR A 336 -53.57 2.96 -16.25
C THR A 336 -55.02 2.51 -16.04
N ASP A 337 -55.45 2.34 -14.79
CA ASP A 337 -56.80 1.88 -14.45
C ASP A 337 -57.86 3.01 -14.39
N GLY A 338 -57.41 4.27 -14.29
CA GLY A 338 -58.27 5.45 -14.27
C GLY A 338 -58.95 5.72 -12.92
N ASP A 339 -58.43 5.18 -11.82
CA ASP A 339 -58.99 5.37 -10.48
C ASP A 339 -58.65 6.76 -9.86
N GLY A 340 -57.66 7.44 -10.44
CA GLY A 340 -57.19 8.77 -10.07
C GLY A 340 -56.00 8.79 -9.10
N ILE A 341 -55.41 7.65 -8.80
CA ILE A 341 -54.04 7.47 -8.33
C ILE A 341 -53.16 7.31 -9.59
N ALA A 342 -51.98 7.92 -9.58
CA ALA A 342 -51.06 7.77 -10.71
C ALA A 342 -50.18 6.56 -10.44
N ASN A 343 -49.74 5.85 -11.49
CA ASN A 343 -49.02 4.58 -11.38
C ASN A 343 -47.92 4.59 -10.31
N TYR A 344 -47.03 5.61 -10.31
CA TYR A 344 -45.95 5.74 -9.30
C TYR A 344 -46.36 5.96 -7.84
N LEU A 345 -47.67 5.93 -7.56
CA LEU A 345 -48.28 5.98 -6.24
C LEU A 345 -49.34 4.87 -6.04
N ASP A 346 -49.49 3.97 -7.00
CA ASP A 346 -50.43 2.85 -7.01
C ASP A 346 -49.67 1.54 -6.97
N ALA A 347 -50.17 0.55 -6.21
CA ALA A 347 -49.48 -0.74 -6.07
C ALA A 347 -50.14 -1.87 -6.89
N ASP A 348 -51.11 -1.51 -7.72
CA ASP A 348 -52.00 -2.33 -8.54
C ASP A 348 -52.38 -1.47 -9.76
N ASP A 349 -51.39 -1.28 -10.64
CA ASP A 349 -51.38 -0.23 -11.68
C ASP A 349 -52.56 -0.32 -12.66
N ASP A 350 -52.94 -1.54 -13.02
CA ASP A 350 -54.00 -1.82 -14.00
C ASP A 350 -55.37 -2.12 -13.35
N GLY A 351 -55.38 -2.27 -12.02
CA GLY A 351 -56.56 -2.35 -11.19
C GLY A 351 -57.30 -3.69 -11.26
N ASP A 352 -56.59 -4.77 -11.54
CA ASP A 352 -57.18 -6.11 -11.72
C ASP A 352 -57.25 -6.96 -10.42
N ASN A 353 -56.75 -6.41 -9.29
CA ASN A 353 -56.55 -7.03 -7.96
C ASN A 353 -55.36 -7.99 -7.85
N VAL A 354 -54.49 -8.07 -8.85
CA VAL A 354 -53.15 -8.62 -8.69
C VAL A 354 -52.21 -7.44 -8.46
N PRO A 355 -51.45 -7.40 -7.34
CA PRO A 355 -50.55 -6.27 -7.10
C PRO A 355 -49.42 -6.25 -8.14
N THR A 356 -49.03 -5.06 -8.62
CA THR A 356 -47.89 -4.85 -9.55
C THR A 356 -46.65 -5.64 -9.13
N SER A 357 -46.32 -5.64 -7.83
CA SER A 357 -45.19 -6.40 -7.26
C SER A 357 -45.22 -7.92 -7.48
N VAL A 358 -46.39 -8.49 -7.76
CA VAL A 358 -46.62 -9.91 -8.06
C VAL A 358 -46.46 -10.15 -9.56
N GLU A 359 -46.99 -9.27 -10.40
CA GLU A 359 -46.91 -9.35 -11.86
C GLU A 359 -45.56 -8.93 -12.43
N LEU A 360 -44.79 -8.14 -11.68
CA LEU A 360 -43.45 -7.70 -12.06
C LEU A 360 -42.44 -8.87 -12.07
N GLN A 361 -42.62 -9.77 -13.02
CA GLN A 361 -41.73 -10.85 -13.35
C GLN A 361 -40.74 -10.33 -14.39
N LEU A 362 -39.45 -10.40 -14.06
CA LEU A 362 -38.39 -9.91 -14.93
C LEU A 362 -37.73 -11.05 -15.70
N ASP A 363 -37.47 -10.80 -16.98
CA ASP A 363 -36.67 -11.69 -17.82
C ASP A 363 -35.18 -11.71 -17.42
N VAL A 364 -34.36 -12.47 -18.16
CA VAL A 364 -32.91 -12.57 -17.88
C VAL A 364 -32.13 -11.28 -18.11
N ASP A 365 -32.70 -10.34 -18.86
CA ASP A 365 -32.13 -9.04 -19.18
C ASP A 365 -32.69 -7.93 -18.25
N GLY A 366 -33.65 -8.27 -17.38
CA GLY A 366 -34.25 -7.40 -16.36
C GLY A 366 -35.42 -6.56 -16.87
N ASN A 367 -36.07 -6.98 -17.97
CA ASN A 367 -37.28 -6.34 -18.50
C ASN A 367 -38.54 -7.03 -17.95
N PRO A 368 -39.68 -6.32 -17.78
CA PRO A 368 -40.97 -6.91 -17.44
C PRO A 368 -41.43 -7.96 -18.45
N THR A 369 -42.25 -8.90 -17.97
CA THR A 369 -42.87 -9.93 -18.79
C THR A 369 -44.14 -9.37 -19.47
N ASP A 370 -44.46 -9.96 -20.61
CA ASP A 370 -45.62 -9.68 -21.47
C ASP A 370 -46.08 -11.07 -21.94
N THR A 371 -47.06 -11.62 -21.22
CA THR A 371 -47.43 -13.04 -21.25
C THR A 371 -48.13 -13.40 -22.56
N ASP A 372 -48.99 -12.52 -23.08
CA ASP A 372 -49.71 -12.73 -24.33
C ASP A 372 -48.99 -12.16 -25.59
N GLY A 373 -48.01 -11.28 -25.39
CA GLY A 373 -47.17 -10.68 -26.43
C GLY A 373 -47.83 -9.52 -27.18
N ASP A 374 -48.83 -8.86 -26.61
CA ASP A 374 -49.57 -7.77 -27.25
C ASP A 374 -48.87 -6.39 -27.16
N GLY A 375 -47.92 -6.27 -26.23
CA GLY A 375 -47.01 -5.15 -26.06
C GLY A 375 -47.24 -4.33 -24.79
N ASP A 376 -48.29 -4.62 -24.02
CA ASP A 376 -48.42 -4.16 -22.65
C ASP A 376 -47.75 -5.20 -21.72
N ALA A 377 -47.13 -4.75 -20.62
CA ALA A 377 -46.51 -5.66 -19.66
C ALA A 377 -47.58 -6.16 -18.70
N ASP A 378 -47.41 -7.36 -18.13
CA ASP A 378 -48.44 -7.99 -17.28
C ASP A 378 -48.99 -7.02 -16.20
N TYR A 379 -48.11 -6.32 -15.47
CA TYR A 379 -48.53 -5.32 -14.46
C TYR A 379 -49.27 -4.06 -14.98
N LEU A 380 -49.44 -3.93 -16.30
CA LEU A 380 -50.18 -2.87 -16.98
C LEU A 380 -51.34 -3.43 -17.83
N ASP A 381 -51.59 -4.75 -17.81
CA ASP A 381 -52.53 -5.44 -18.67
C ASP A 381 -53.59 -6.24 -17.90
N THR A 382 -54.82 -5.71 -17.92
CA THR A 382 -55.98 -6.34 -17.26
C THR A 382 -56.42 -7.70 -17.82
N ASP A 383 -55.80 -8.20 -18.90
CA ASP A 383 -56.06 -9.49 -19.58
C ASP A 383 -54.73 -10.19 -19.91
N ASP A 384 -53.83 -10.31 -18.93
CA ASP A 384 -52.45 -10.85 -18.97
C ASP A 384 -52.13 -11.95 -19.99
N ASP A 385 -53.03 -12.93 -20.19
CA ASP A 385 -52.82 -14.05 -21.10
C ASP A 385 -53.54 -13.93 -22.45
N GLY A 386 -54.33 -12.87 -22.63
CA GLY A 386 -55.05 -12.54 -23.85
C GLY A 386 -56.16 -13.54 -24.21
N ASP A 387 -56.69 -14.31 -23.26
CA ASP A 387 -57.79 -15.26 -23.48
C ASP A 387 -59.17 -14.57 -23.64
N GLY A 388 -59.27 -13.30 -23.21
CA GLY A 388 -60.45 -12.45 -23.28
C GLY A 388 -61.31 -12.44 -22.01
N ILE A 389 -60.83 -13.04 -20.92
CA ILE A 389 -61.39 -12.97 -19.56
C ILE A 389 -60.41 -12.15 -18.72
N LEU A 390 -60.78 -10.90 -18.41
CA LEU A 390 -59.95 -10.06 -17.56
C LEU A 390 -59.52 -10.78 -16.27
N THR A 391 -58.26 -10.64 -15.89
CA THR A 391 -57.62 -11.25 -14.70
C THR A 391 -58.48 -11.16 -13.44
N ILE A 392 -59.08 -9.99 -13.20
CA ILE A 392 -60.00 -9.75 -12.06
C ILE A 392 -61.21 -10.72 -12.01
N ASN A 393 -61.60 -11.31 -13.14
CA ASN A 393 -62.70 -12.25 -13.26
C ASN A 393 -62.27 -13.73 -13.25
N GLU A 394 -60.98 -13.99 -13.14
CA GLU A 394 -60.40 -15.34 -13.06
C GLU A 394 -60.25 -15.82 -11.62
N ASP A 395 -60.84 -15.08 -10.68
CA ASP A 395 -61.14 -15.48 -9.31
C ASP A 395 -62.30 -16.50 -9.26
N ALA A 396 -62.01 -17.76 -9.59
CA ALA A 396 -62.99 -18.84 -9.67
C ALA A 396 -63.69 -19.11 -8.33
N ASN A 397 -63.03 -18.81 -7.21
CA ASN A 397 -63.50 -19.11 -5.87
C ASN A 397 -64.19 -17.91 -5.18
N MET A 398 -64.10 -16.72 -5.77
CA MET A 398 -64.67 -15.43 -5.35
C MET A 398 -64.13 -14.90 -4.01
N ASP A 399 -62.84 -15.11 -3.73
CA ASP A 399 -62.18 -14.58 -2.54
C ASP A 399 -61.42 -13.26 -2.75
N GLY A 400 -61.38 -12.77 -4.00
CA GLY A 400 -60.77 -11.51 -4.41
C GLY A 400 -59.26 -11.60 -4.63
N ASP A 401 -58.73 -12.80 -4.89
CA ASP A 401 -57.31 -13.04 -5.11
C ASP A 401 -57.09 -14.00 -6.31
N PRO A 402 -56.99 -13.45 -7.55
CA PRO A 402 -56.76 -14.26 -8.76
C PRO A 402 -55.47 -15.09 -8.71
N THR A 403 -54.49 -14.68 -7.89
CA THR A 403 -53.16 -15.30 -7.84
C THR A 403 -53.15 -16.73 -7.32
N ASN A 404 -54.26 -17.18 -6.72
CA ASN A 404 -54.37 -18.49 -6.07
C ASN A 404 -55.30 -19.49 -6.78
N ASP A 405 -55.98 -19.06 -7.84
CA ASP A 405 -56.86 -19.91 -8.64
C ASP A 405 -56.06 -20.59 -9.76
N ASP A 406 -56.13 -21.93 -9.79
CA ASP A 406 -55.43 -22.82 -10.73
C ASP A 406 -56.38 -24.01 -11.00
N ALA A 407 -57.19 -23.88 -12.05
CA ALA A 407 -58.28 -24.80 -12.35
C ALA A 407 -57.80 -26.20 -12.75
N ASP A 408 -56.60 -26.31 -13.34
CA ASP A 408 -56.08 -27.55 -13.90
C ASP A 408 -55.01 -28.23 -13.01
N GLY A 409 -54.48 -27.49 -12.04
CA GLY A 409 -53.58 -27.95 -10.99
C GLY A 409 -52.13 -28.10 -11.44
N ASP A 410 -51.71 -27.37 -12.48
CA ASP A 410 -50.34 -27.44 -13.01
C ASP A 410 -49.35 -26.50 -12.29
N GLY A 411 -49.87 -25.60 -11.44
CA GLY A 411 -49.11 -24.66 -10.62
C GLY A 411 -48.87 -23.30 -11.26
N VAL A 412 -49.45 -23.02 -12.42
CA VAL A 412 -49.59 -21.66 -12.97
C VAL A 412 -50.98 -21.14 -12.56
N PRO A 413 -51.13 -19.87 -12.16
CA PRO A 413 -52.45 -19.27 -11.94
C PRO A 413 -53.28 -19.21 -13.23
N ASP A 414 -54.60 -19.19 -13.13
CA ASP A 414 -55.50 -19.16 -14.28
C ASP A 414 -55.25 -17.90 -15.15
N TYR A 415 -54.97 -16.74 -14.54
CA TYR A 415 -54.72 -15.47 -15.25
C TYR A 415 -53.47 -15.39 -16.12
N LEU A 416 -52.66 -16.45 -16.15
CA LEU A 416 -51.47 -16.56 -17.01
C LEU A 416 -51.63 -17.73 -18.01
N GLN A 417 -52.85 -18.18 -18.34
CA GLN A 417 -53.15 -19.42 -19.07
C GLN A 417 -54.28 -19.38 -20.13
N VAL A 418 -53.86 -19.35 -21.40
CA VAL A 418 -54.71 -19.39 -22.62
C VAL A 418 -55.55 -20.67 -22.87
#